data_AF-A0A1Y1YEH5-F1
#
_entry.id   AF-A0A1Y1YEH5-F1
#
_cell.length_a   1.000
_cell.length_b   1.000
_cell.length_c   1.000
_cell.angle_alpha   90.00
_cell.angle_beta   90.00
_cell.angle_gamma   90.00
#
_symmetry.space_group_name_H-M   'P 1'
#
loop_
_entity.id
_entity.type
_entity.pdbx_description
1 polymer ?
#
loop_
_entity_poly.entity_id
_entity_poly.type
_entity_poly.pdbx_seq_one_letter_code
_entity_poly.pdbx_strand_id
1 'polypeptide(L)'
;MSQHAPDANPNSNKEYVDNFITELKGSMDEYLEENQPKQPTKESRTAKLSLPDYALHDVRKEISNAALENCADLEWDMQSCLKNGSWLDKFVQCSQQSEAFWNCIRQQKDKLKELGYMNMGNTDKLNQEIQDRAFLTIDSEVKE
;
A
#
# COMPACT_ATOMS: atom_id res chain seq x y z
N MET A 1 -71.76 9.02 17.35
CA MET A 1 -71.28 7.77 16.74
C MET A 1 -69.77 7.89 16.64
N SER A 2 -69.03 7.20 17.51
CA SER A 2 -67.55 7.17 17.47
C SER A 2 -67.08 6.29 16.33
N GLN A 3 -66.08 6.76 15.58
CA GLN A 3 -65.23 5.91 14.74
C GLN A 3 -63.81 6.05 15.28
N HIS A 4 -63.26 4.94 15.79
CA HIS A 4 -61.86 4.83 16.19
C HIS A 4 -60.98 4.66 14.94
N ALA A 5 -59.89 5.43 14.86
CA ALA A 5 -58.77 5.16 13.95
C ALA A 5 -57.89 4.04 14.55
N PRO A 6 -57.24 3.18 13.74
CA PRO A 6 -56.28 2.22 14.26
C PRO A 6 -54.95 2.91 14.61
N ASP A 7 -54.49 2.69 15.83
CA ASP A 7 -53.21 3.17 16.35
C ASP A 7 -52.02 2.59 15.57
N ALA A 8 -51.13 3.44 15.08
CA ALA A 8 -49.86 3.02 14.48
C ALA A 8 -48.89 2.57 15.58
N ASN A 9 -48.45 1.31 15.53
CA ASN A 9 -47.49 0.73 16.48
C ASN A 9 -46.06 1.27 16.22
N PRO A 10 -45.45 2.02 17.16
CA PRO A 10 -44.16 2.67 16.95
C PRO A 10 -42.94 1.73 16.96
N ASN A 11 -43.12 0.43 17.24
CA ASN A 11 -42.01 -0.54 17.32
C ASN A 11 -41.66 -1.22 15.98
N SER A 12 -42.47 -1.02 14.93
CA SER A 12 -42.28 -1.62 13.60
C SER A 12 -40.94 -1.23 12.94
N ASN A 13 -40.49 0.00 13.17
CA ASN A 13 -39.32 0.53 12.45
C ASN A 13 -38.01 0.02 13.03
N LYS A 14 -37.96 -0.26 14.34
CA LYS A 14 -36.76 -0.81 14.98
C LYS A 14 -36.54 -2.26 14.57
N GLU A 15 -37.61 -3.06 14.55
CA GLU A 15 -37.55 -4.45 14.13
C GLU A 15 -37.18 -4.60 12.65
N TYR A 16 -37.70 -3.72 11.78
CA TYR A 16 -37.30 -3.66 10.37
C TYR A 16 -35.81 -3.36 10.19
N VAL A 17 -35.28 -2.39 10.94
CA VAL A 17 -33.86 -2.01 10.89
C VAL A 17 -32.96 -3.10 11.47
N ASP A 18 -33.35 -3.71 12.59
CA ASP A 18 -32.59 -4.78 13.24
C ASP A 18 -32.49 -6.02 12.33
N ASN A 19 -33.58 -6.37 11.63
CA ASN A 19 -33.60 -7.46 10.66
C ASN A 19 -32.71 -7.15 9.45
N PHE A 20 -32.80 -5.93 8.90
CA PHE A 20 -31.98 -5.51 7.76
C PHE A 20 -30.48 -5.52 8.09
N ILE A 21 -30.09 -5.05 9.28
CA ILE A 21 -28.69 -5.09 9.74
C ILE A 21 -28.20 -6.52 9.90
N THR A 22 -29.06 -7.43 10.37
CA THR A 22 -28.69 -8.84 10.57
C THR A 22 -28.46 -9.55 9.24
N GLU A 23 -29.30 -9.29 8.25
CA GLU A 23 -29.16 -9.84 6.89
C GLU A 23 -27.91 -9.31 6.17
N LEU A 24 -27.63 -8.01 6.29
CA LEU A 24 -26.41 -7.41 5.77
C LEU A 24 -25.14 -7.98 6.42
N LYS A 25 -25.15 -8.22 7.74
CA LYS A 25 -24.00 -8.83 8.44
C LYS A 25 -23.73 -10.24 7.94
N GLY A 26 -24.77 -11.07 7.78
CA GLY A 26 -24.61 -12.42 7.23
C GLY A 26 -23.99 -12.42 5.84
N SER A 27 -24.50 -11.57 4.94
CA SER A 27 -23.96 -11.43 3.58
C SER A 27 -22.52 -10.90 3.55
N MET A 28 -22.18 -9.99 4.46
CA MET A 28 -20.82 -9.43 4.54
C MET A 28 -19.83 -10.43 5.13
N ASP A 29 -20.21 -11.20 6.16
CA ASP A 29 -19.37 -12.24 6.76
C ASP A 29 -19.08 -13.36 5.75
N GLU A 30 -20.08 -13.76 4.95
CA GLU A 30 -19.92 -14.75 3.87
C GLU A 30 -18.93 -14.26 2.79
N TYR A 31 -19.05 -12.99 2.36
CA TYR A 31 -18.12 -12.40 1.40
C TYR A 31 -16.69 -12.27 1.94
N LEU A 32 -16.54 -11.96 3.24
CA LEU A 32 -15.24 -11.87 3.89
C LEU A 32 -14.57 -13.23 4.05
N GLU A 33 -15.31 -14.29 4.37
CA GLU A 33 -14.75 -15.65 4.43
C GLU A 33 -14.33 -16.17 3.05
N GLU A 34 -15.11 -15.88 2.01
CA GLU A 34 -14.80 -16.34 0.64
C GLU A 34 -13.59 -15.61 0.03
N ASN A 35 -13.43 -14.31 0.34
CA ASN A 35 -12.40 -13.46 -0.27
C ASN A 35 -11.21 -13.16 0.64
N GLN A 36 -11.14 -13.76 1.83
CA GLN A 36 -9.93 -13.68 2.65
C GLN A 36 -8.77 -14.39 1.94
N PRO A 37 -7.61 -13.72 1.76
CA PRO A 37 -6.44 -14.36 1.16
C PRO A 37 -6.00 -15.53 2.05
N LYS A 38 -6.19 -16.76 1.56
CA LYS A 38 -5.70 -17.98 2.20
C LYS A 38 -4.18 -17.83 2.37
N GLN A 39 -3.72 -17.81 3.62
CA GLN A 39 -2.28 -17.79 3.89
C GLN A 39 -1.63 -18.99 3.18
N PRO A 40 -0.54 -18.79 2.41
CA PRO A 40 0.14 -19.90 1.75
C PRO A 40 0.58 -20.90 2.81
N THR A 41 0.17 -22.15 2.64
CA THR A 41 0.56 -23.28 3.47
C THR A 41 2.08 -23.39 3.50
N LYS A 42 2.63 -23.68 4.69
CA LYS A 42 4.05 -23.57 5.03
C LYS A 42 4.99 -24.53 4.26
N GLU A 43 4.47 -25.36 3.35
CA GLU A 43 5.21 -26.43 2.71
C GLU A 43 5.99 -26.02 1.44
N SER A 44 5.74 -24.86 0.85
CA SER A 44 6.40 -24.47 -0.41
C SER A 44 7.64 -23.56 -0.25
N ARG A 45 8.24 -23.45 0.94
CA ARG A 45 9.52 -22.73 1.15
C ARG A 45 10.65 -23.69 1.49
N THR A 46 10.87 -24.70 0.66
CA THR A 46 12.10 -25.50 0.76
C THR A 46 13.30 -24.66 0.31
N ALA A 47 14.20 -24.42 1.27
CA ALA A 47 15.59 -24.00 1.13
C ALA A 47 15.89 -22.55 0.66
N LYS A 48 15.59 -21.56 1.50
CA LYS A 48 16.42 -20.35 1.63
C LYS A 48 16.67 -20.15 3.12
N LEU A 49 17.94 -19.97 3.51
CA LEU A 49 18.38 -19.68 4.86
C LEU A 49 17.37 -18.75 5.55
N SER A 50 16.60 -19.25 6.51
CA SER A 50 15.52 -18.47 7.13
C SER A 50 16.16 -17.45 8.07
N LEU A 51 16.47 -16.27 7.54
CA LEU A 51 16.80 -15.11 8.35
C LEU A 51 15.69 -14.90 9.40
N PRO A 52 16.03 -14.57 10.65
CA PRO A 52 15.05 -14.20 11.65
C PRO A 52 14.16 -13.06 11.15
N ASP A 53 12.91 -13.02 11.59
CA ASP A 53 11.92 -12.04 11.10
C ASP A 53 12.38 -10.58 11.30
N TYR A 54 13.09 -10.29 12.40
CA TYR A 54 13.68 -8.97 12.65
C TYR A 54 14.72 -8.56 11.58
N ALA A 55 15.56 -9.50 11.13
CA ALA A 55 16.57 -9.21 10.11
C ALA A 55 15.92 -8.97 8.73
N LEU A 56 14.82 -9.67 8.43
CA LEU A 56 14.03 -9.40 7.23
C LEU A 56 13.31 -8.05 7.29
N HIS A 57 12.83 -7.66 8.47
CA HIS A 57 12.24 -6.34 8.69
C HIS A 57 13.27 -5.22 8.44
N ASP A 58 14.48 -5.35 8.99
CA ASP A 58 15.53 -4.36 8.82
C ASP A 58 15.95 -4.22 7.34
N VAL A 59 16.13 -5.34 6.62
CA VAL A 59 16.40 -5.31 5.18
C VAL A 59 15.28 -4.60 4.40
N ARG A 60 14.01 -4.87 4.71
CA ARG A 60 12.87 -4.21 4.04
C ARG A 60 12.83 -2.70 4.34
N LYS A 61 13.20 -2.32 5.55
CA LYS A 61 13.29 -0.92 5.96
C LYS A 61 14.38 -0.21 5.18
N GLU A 62 15.58 -0.77 5.11
CA GLU A 62 16.69 -0.17 4.36
C GLU A 62 16.42 -0.09 2.87
N ILE A 63 15.81 -1.13 2.26
CA ILE A 63 15.33 -1.06 0.87
C ILE A 63 14.32 0.09 0.69
N SER A 64 13.46 0.33 1.67
CA SER A 64 12.48 1.41 1.59
C SER A 64 13.12 2.79 1.75
N ASN A 65 14.12 2.93 2.61
CA ASN A 65 14.89 4.17 2.78
C ASN A 65 15.67 4.50 1.50
N ALA A 66 16.44 3.55 0.97
CA ALA A 66 17.20 3.73 -0.26
C ALA A 66 16.31 4.07 -1.46
N ALA A 67 15.12 3.47 -1.56
CA ALA A 67 14.16 3.83 -2.59
C ALA A 67 13.66 5.27 -2.45
N LEU A 68 13.42 5.76 -1.22
CA LEU A 68 13.04 7.16 -0.98
C LEU A 68 14.16 8.12 -1.39
N GLU A 69 15.41 7.83 -1.00
CA GLU A 69 16.58 8.63 -1.37
C GLU A 69 16.75 8.69 -2.90
N ASN A 70 16.62 7.56 -3.58
CA ASN A 70 16.74 7.49 -5.04
C ASN A 70 15.60 8.22 -5.77
N CYS A 71 14.45 8.44 -5.12
CA CYS A 71 13.28 9.11 -5.70
C CYS A 71 13.07 10.53 -5.15
N ALA A 72 14.08 11.11 -4.49
CA ALA A 72 13.96 12.40 -3.80
C ALA A 72 13.58 13.57 -4.72
N ASP A 73 14.00 13.55 -5.99
CA ASP A 73 13.63 14.59 -6.97
C ASP A 73 12.11 14.56 -7.25
N LEU A 74 11.54 13.37 -7.44
CA LEU A 74 10.10 13.20 -7.64
C LEU A 74 9.32 13.49 -6.35
N GLU A 75 9.90 13.18 -5.19
CA GLU A 75 9.35 13.60 -3.90
C GLU A 75 9.25 15.12 -3.83
N TRP A 76 10.31 15.82 -4.23
CA TRP A 76 10.34 17.28 -4.27
C TRP A 76 9.27 17.85 -5.22
N ASP A 77 9.12 17.28 -6.42
CA ASP A 77 8.11 17.72 -7.39
C ASP A 77 6.68 17.52 -6.85
N MET A 78 6.40 16.36 -6.25
CA MET A 78 5.12 16.07 -5.61
C MET A 78 4.85 17.08 -4.47
N GLN A 79 5.81 17.28 -3.56
CA GLN A 79 5.65 18.22 -2.46
C GLN A 79 5.51 19.67 -2.95
N SER A 80 6.24 20.05 -3.98
CA SER A 80 6.18 21.37 -4.60
C SER A 80 4.80 21.61 -5.20
N CYS A 81 4.21 20.63 -5.89
CA CYS A 81 2.84 20.73 -6.39
C CYS A 81 1.83 20.86 -5.23
N LEU A 82 1.95 20.07 -4.17
CA LEU A 82 1.04 20.15 -3.02
C LEU A 82 1.10 21.52 -2.34
N LYS A 83 2.27 22.18 -2.32
CA LYS A 83 2.46 23.50 -1.73
C LYS A 83 2.07 24.65 -2.68
N ASN A 84 2.55 24.60 -3.91
CA ASN A 84 2.56 25.73 -4.85
C ASN A 84 1.67 25.52 -6.09
N GLY A 85 1.09 24.33 -6.28
CA GLY A 85 0.27 23.97 -7.43
C GLY A 85 -1.04 24.77 -7.52
N SER A 86 -1.69 24.71 -8.67
CA SER A 86 -2.96 25.38 -8.89
C SER A 86 -4.05 24.79 -7.98
N TRP A 87 -5.16 25.50 -7.85
CA TRP A 87 -6.29 25.01 -7.06
C TRP A 87 -6.85 23.69 -7.61
N LEU A 88 -6.85 23.52 -8.94
CA LEU A 88 -7.26 22.27 -9.59
C LEU A 88 -6.26 21.15 -9.31
N ASP A 89 -4.95 21.42 -9.39
CA ASP A 89 -3.92 20.42 -9.12
C ASP A 89 -4.03 19.91 -7.67
N LYS A 90 -4.23 20.82 -6.71
CA LYS A 90 -4.43 20.47 -5.30
C LYS A 90 -5.73 19.70 -5.08
N PHE A 91 -6.80 20.04 -5.80
CA PHE A 91 -8.07 19.31 -5.73
C PHE A 91 -7.91 17.84 -6.17
N VAL A 92 -7.14 17.60 -7.23
CA VAL A 92 -6.77 16.24 -7.67
C VAL A 92 -5.54 15.67 -6.95
N GLN A 93 -5.10 16.32 -5.87
CA GLN A 93 -3.96 15.91 -5.04
C GLN A 93 -2.66 15.67 -5.81
N CYS A 94 -2.40 16.49 -6.83
CA CYS A 94 -1.19 16.38 -7.65
C CYS A 94 -1.01 14.95 -8.17
N SER A 95 -2.09 14.36 -8.70
CA SER A 95 -2.16 12.95 -9.07
C SER A 95 -1.03 12.52 -10.00
N GLN A 96 -0.66 13.37 -10.97
CA GLN A 96 0.45 13.11 -11.89
C GLN A 96 1.80 12.98 -11.18
N GLN A 97 2.17 13.96 -10.34
CA GLN A 97 3.44 13.93 -9.61
C GLN A 97 3.45 12.81 -8.57
N SER A 98 2.31 12.58 -7.92
CA SER A 98 2.15 11.49 -6.95
C SER A 98 2.31 10.12 -7.62
N GLU A 99 1.71 9.92 -8.79
CA GLU A 99 1.84 8.68 -9.55
C GLU A 99 3.29 8.43 -9.97
N ALA A 100 3.99 9.45 -10.50
CA ALA A 100 5.40 9.35 -10.87
C ALA A 100 6.26 8.96 -9.65
N PHE A 101 6.09 9.63 -8.51
CA PHE A 101 6.81 9.32 -7.27
C PHE A 101 6.57 7.88 -6.81
N TRP A 102 5.31 7.45 -6.68
CA TRP A 102 5.02 6.09 -6.22
C TRP A 102 5.47 5.02 -7.21
N ASN A 103 5.46 5.33 -8.51
CA ASN A 103 6.00 4.43 -9.52
C ASN A 103 7.52 4.28 -9.39
N CYS A 104 8.25 5.37 -9.17
CA CYS A 104 9.69 5.32 -8.88
C CYS A 104 9.97 4.46 -7.63
N ILE A 105 9.22 4.65 -6.54
CA ILE A 105 9.40 3.88 -5.30
C ILE A 105 9.22 2.38 -5.54
N ARG A 106 8.19 1.97 -6.30
CA ARG A 106 7.96 0.55 -6.61
C ARG A 106 9.13 -0.03 -7.40
N GLN A 107 9.52 0.64 -8.49
CA GLN A 107 10.60 0.18 -9.37
C GLN A 107 11.95 0.12 -8.63
N GLN A 108 12.29 1.14 -7.83
CA GLN A 108 13.50 1.16 -7.02
C GLN A 108 13.54 0.00 -6.02
N LYS A 109 12.45 -0.26 -5.30
CA LYS A 109 12.38 -1.38 -4.35
C LYS A 109 12.62 -2.72 -5.02
N ASP A 110 12.13 -2.91 -6.23
CA ASP A 110 12.33 -4.16 -6.96
C ASP A 110 13.73 -4.25 -7.56
N LYS A 111 14.28 -3.15 -8.08
CA LYS A 111 15.66 -3.09 -8.57
C LYS A 111 16.70 -3.32 -7.47
N LEU A 112 16.52 -2.71 -6.29
CA LEU A 112 17.41 -2.92 -5.13
C LEU A 112 17.42 -4.38 -4.69
N LYS A 113 16.26 -5.05 -4.66
CA LYS A 113 16.17 -6.49 -4.37
C LYS A 113 16.87 -7.33 -5.44
N GLU A 114 16.66 -7.02 -6.71
CA GLU A 114 17.27 -7.72 -7.85
C GLU A 114 18.81 -7.65 -7.78
N LEU A 115 19.34 -6.46 -7.48
CA LEU A 115 20.78 -6.22 -7.34
C LEU A 115 21.37 -6.75 -6.03
N GLY A 116 20.55 -7.21 -5.10
CA GLY A 116 20.99 -7.79 -3.83
C GLY A 116 21.42 -6.77 -2.78
N TYR A 117 20.79 -5.60 -2.76
CA TYR A 117 20.98 -4.59 -1.72
C TYR A 117 20.70 -5.20 -0.33
N MET A 118 21.58 -4.93 0.64
CA MET A 118 21.51 -5.46 2.02
C MET A 118 21.55 -7.00 2.12
N ASN A 119 22.09 -7.69 1.11
CA ASN A 119 22.37 -9.12 1.24
C ASN A 119 23.41 -9.40 2.33
N MET A 120 23.30 -10.58 2.94
CA MET A 120 24.22 -11.02 3.98
C MET A 120 25.67 -11.06 3.44
N GLY A 121 26.58 -10.37 4.13
CA GLY A 121 27.98 -10.27 3.74
C GLY A 121 28.32 -9.06 2.86
N ASN A 122 27.34 -8.25 2.46
CA ASN A 122 27.63 -6.97 1.83
C ASN A 122 28.33 -6.03 2.80
N THR A 123 29.27 -5.24 2.28
CA THR A 123 29.83 -4.08 2.99
C THR A 123 28.98 -2.85 2.71
N ASP A 124 29.08 -1.82 3.54
CA ASP A 124 28.40 -0.54 3.32
C ASP A 124 28.76 0.06 1.95
N LYS A 125 30.03 -0.06 1.55
CA LYS A 125 30.50 0.39 0.23
C LYS A 125 29.80 -0.37 -0.90
N LEU A 126 29.68 -1.69 -0.80
CA LEU A 126 28.98 -2.48 -1.82
C LEU A 126 27.48 -2.13 -1.86
N ASN A 127 26.84 -1.92 -0.71
CA ASN A 127 25.44 -1.48 -0.66
C ASN A 127 25.27 -0.11 -1.32
N GLN A 128 26.18 0.83 -1.08
CA GLN A 128 26.18 2.14 -1.75
C GLN A 128 26.34 2.00 -3.27
N GLU A 129 27.31 1.20 -3.73
CA GLU A 129 27.49 0.93 -5.18
C GLU A 129 26.25 0.29 -5.82
N ILE A 130 25.52 -0.57 -5.08
CA ILE A 130 24.25 -1.15 -5.53
C ILE A 130 23.16 -0.07 -5.61
N GLN A 131 23.05 0.79 -4.60
CA GLN A 131 22.06 1.87 -4.56
C GLN A 131 22.27 2.86 -5.70
N ASP A 132 23.51 3.29 -5.95
CA ASP A 132 23.88 4.18 -7.05
C ASP A 132 23.54 3.55 -8.42
N ARG A 133 23.80 2.24 -8.57
CA ARG A 133 23.44 1.50 -9.80
C ARG A 133 21.93 1.42 -9.99
N ALA A 134 21.17 1.17 -8.92
CA ALA A 134 19.71 1.14 -8.97
C ALA A 134 19.14 2.51 -9.36
N PHE A 135 19.70 3.60 -8.83
CA PHE A 135 19.35 4.97 -9.21
C PHE A 135 19.53 5.20 -10.71
N LEU A 136 20.75 4.97 -11.23
CA LEU A 136 21.06 5.20 -12.65
C LEU A 136 20.20 4.37 -13.61
N THR A 137 19.84 3.14 -13.21
CA THR A 137 19.00 2.27 -14.05
C THR A 137 17.60 2.87 -14.21
N ILE A 138 16.93 3.19 -13.10
CA ILE A 138 15.55 3.69 -13.15
C ILE A 138 15.50 5.13 -13.69
N ASP A 139 16.47 5.99 -13.35
CA ASP A 139 16.51 7.37 -13.87
C ASP A 139 16.61 7.40 -15.41
N SER A 140 17.32 6.43 -16.02
CA SER A 140 17.37 6.31 -17.48
C SER A 140 16.05 5.89 -18.12
N GLU A 141 15.25 5.06 -17.43
CA GLU A 141 13.94 4.57 -17.92
C GLU A 141 12.82 5.62 -17.79
N VAL A 142 12.96 6.59 -16.87
CA VAL A 142 11.98 7.66 -16.66
C VAL A 142 12.13 8.82 -17.65
N LYS A 143 13.28 8.92 -18.34
CA LYS A 143 13.59 10.00 -19.29
C LYS A 143 13.34 9.66 -20.77
N GLU A 144 12.97 8.42 -21.09
CA GLU A 144 12.50 8.00 -22.43
C GLU A 144 10.97 8.07 -22.54
#